data_AF-A0A925RCP2-F1
#
_entry.id   AF-A0A925RCP2-F1
#
_cell.length_a   1.000
_cell.length_b   1.000
_cell.length_c   1.000
_cell.angle_alpha   90.00
_cell.angle_beta   90.00
_cell.angle_gamma   90.00
#
_symmetry.space_group_name_H-M   'P 1'
#
loop_
_entity.id
_entity.type
_entity.pdbx_description
1 polymer ?
#
loop_
_entity_poly.entity_id
_entity_poly.type
_entity_poly.pdbx_seq_one_letter_code
_entity_poly.pdbx_strand_id
1 'polypeptide(L)'
;QLTEESQKQCVEERCSLHPGEPDRQWALLPPQRSQALTQSLLELKPEVLSRPQVMTISGQTATIQIGSIVTGEIAATGIHLEMTPHLLPDSKVIRMQHSFSIGEFADKMPEPIESLVGSGQTLLLLVSDPVDSENPDAARSQYLLMMTPEHVEEEEAVSGATPKESLDAATAVSPPEK
;
A
#
# COMPACT_ATOMS: atom_id res chain seq x y z
N GLN A 1 9.47 4.16 -1.62
CA GLN A 1 10.46 4.95 -0.87
C GLN A 1 10.61 6.29 -1.57
N LEU A 2 10.71 7.37 -0.79
CA LEU A 2 11.04 8.70 -1.29
C LEU A 2 12.56 8.84 -1.20
N THR A 3 13.22 8.84 -2.34
CA THR A 3 14.68 8.84 -2.49
C THR A 3 15.23 10.24 -2.76
N GLU A 4 14.37 11.17 -3.17
CA GLU A 4 14.73 12.55 -3.49
C GLU A 4 13.84 13.56 -2.75
N GLU A 5 14.40 14.72 -2.41
CA GLU A 5 13.65 15.81 -1.74
C GLU A 5 12.49 16.31 -2.61
N SER A 6 12.64 16.27 -3.94
CA SER A 6 11.60 16.62 -4.92
C SER A 6 10.32 15.79 -4.74
N GLN A 7 10.47 14.51 -4.42
CA GLN A 7 9.37 13.57 -4.21
C GLN A 7 8.65 13.88 -2.89
N LYS A 8 9.41 14.19 -1.84
CA LYS A 8 8.87 14.62 -0.55
C LYS A 8 8.10 15.93 -0.67
N GLN A 9 8.71 16.94 -1.30
CA GLN A 9 8.07 18.23 -1.55
C GLN A 9 6.76 18.06 -2.36
N CYS A 10 6.75 17.16 -3.35
CA CYS A 10 5.54 16.83 -4.11
C CYS A 10 4.40 16.33 -3.20
N VAL A 11 4.71 15.48 -2.21
CA VAL A 11 3.73 14.99 -1.23
C VAL A 11 3.25 16.14 -0.34
N GLU A 12 4.17 16.93 0.22
CA GLU A 12 3.86 18.03 1.14
C GLU A 12 3.03 19.15 0.50
N GLU A 13 3.31 19.51 -0.75
CA GLU A 13 2.56 20.54 -1.47
C GLU A 13 1.15 20.08 -1.86
N ARG A 14 0.98 18.78 -2.11
CA ARG A 14 -0.26 18.20 -2.63
C ARG A 14 -1.11 17.55 -1.56
N CYS A 15 -0.61 17.38 -0.35
CA CYS A 15 -1.30 16.74 0.76
C CYS A 15 -1.32 17.64 1.98
N SER A 16 -2.47 17.72 2.64
CA SER A 16 -2.55 18.31 3.97
C SER A 16 -2.09 17.26 4.98
N LEU A 17 -0.78 17.19 5.22
CA LEU A 17 -0.19 16.23 6.14
C LEU A 17 -0.47 16.65 7.58
N HIS A 18 -1.15 15.78 8.31
CA HIS A 18 -1.43 15.93 9.73
C HIS A 18 -0.39 15.17 10.55
N PRO A 19 0.08 15.73 11.68
CA PRO A 19 0.96 15.00 12.58
C PRO A 19 0.23 13.79 13.18
N GLY A 20 0.94 12.67 13.30
CA GLY A 20 0.49 11.46 14.00
C GLY A 20 1.39 11.12 15.18
N GLU A 21 1.76 9.84 15.30
CA GLU A 21 2.84 9.38 16.18
C GLU A 21 4.19 9.99 15.78
N PRO A 22 5.22 9.95 16.67
CA PRO A 22 6.57 10.37 16.31
C PRO A 22 7.01 9.72 14.98
N ASP A 23 7.57 10.54 14.09
CA ASP A 23 8.05 10.13 12.76
C ASP A 23 6.97 9.66 11.76
N ARG A 24 5.68 9.89 12.06
CA ARG A 24 4.55 9.60 11.17
C ARG A 24 3.70 10.83 10.89
N GLN A 25 3.34 10.99 9.62
CA GLN A 25 2.35 11.96 9.17
C GLN A 25 1.30 11.25 8.34
N TRP A 26 0.07 11.78 8.32
CA TRP A 26 -1.02 11.16 7.60
C TRP A 26 -1.86 12.18 6.83
N ALA A 27 -2.52 11.72 5.76
CA ALA A 27 -3.54 12.48 5.05
C ALA A 27 -4.63 11.56 4.53
N LEU A 28 -5.83 12.09 4.38
CA LEU A 28 -6.94 11.41 3.72
C LEU A 28 -7.23 12.11 2.38
N LEU A 29 -7.12 11.35 1.29
CA LEU A 29 -7.24 11.88 -0.06
C LEU A 29 -8.51 11.35 -0.75
N PRO A 30 -9.34 12.24 -1.31
CA PRO A 30 -10.37 11.84 -2.27
C PRO A 30 -9.76 11.15 -3.51
N PRO A 31 -10.53 10.32 -4.24
CA PRO A 31 -10.04 9.56 -5.39
C PRO A 31 -9.30 10.41 -6.45
N GLN A 32 -9.80 11.60 -6.76
CA GLN A 32 -9.20 12.47 -7.77
C GLN A 32 -7.83 12.99 -7.32
N ARG A 33 -7.68 13.29 -6.02
CA ARG A 33 -6.42 13.78 -5.46
C ARG A 33 -5.40 12.66 -5.33
N SER A 34 -5.82 11.45 -4.94
CA SER A 34 -4.92 10.31 -4.85
C SER A 34 -4.40 9.87 -6.23
N GLN A 35 -5.24 9.90 -7.26
CA GLN A 35 -4.83 9.68 -8.66
C GLN A 35 -3.84 10.74 -9.14
N ALA A 36 -4.13 12.03 -8.91
CA ALA A 36 -3.23 13.12 -9.29
C ALA A 36 -1.87 13.04 -8.58
N LEU A 37 -1.86 12.72 -7.28
CA LEU A 37 -0.62 12.49 -6.53
C LEU A 37 0.16 11.31 -7.10
N THR A 38 -0.51 10.20 -7.36
CA THR A 38 0.12 8.99 -7.92
C THR A 38 0.77 9.29 -9.26
N GLN A 39 0.09 10.03 -10.15
CA GLN A 39 0.64 10.44 -11.44
C GLN A 39 1.88 11.34 -11.28
N SER A 40 1.80 12.37 -10.44
CA SER A 40 2.95 13.26 -10.20
C SER A 40 4.13 12.54 -9.58
N LEU A 41 3.88 11.62 -8.65
CA LEU A 41 4.94 10.77 -8.10
C LEU A 41 5.56 9.89 -9.20
N LEU A 42 4.76 9.23 -10.04
CA LEU A 42 5.28 8.41 -11.14
C LEU A 42 6.22 9.17 -12.08
N GLU A 43 5.94 10.45 -12.36
CA GLU A 43 6.82 11.32 -13.15
C GLU A 43 8.18 11.56 -12.47
N LEU A 44 8.18 11.64 -11.13
CA LEU A 44 9.37 11.76 -10.29
C LEU A 44 10.06 10.42 -10.00
N LYS A 45 9.55 9.31 -10.55
CA LYS A 45 10.15 7.96 -10.49
C LYS A 45 10.60 7.52 -9.09
N PRO A 46 9.72 7.52 -8.06
CA PRO A 46 10.05 6.97 -6.77
C PRO A 46 10.32 5.48 -6.89
N GLU A 47 11.13 4.98 -5.96
CA GLU A 47 11.32 3.55 -5.83
C GLU A 47 10.03 2.90 -5.27
N VAL A 48 9.36 2.11 -6.10
CA VAL A 48 8.16 1.38 -5.72
C VAL A 48 8.55 0.03 -5.14
N LEU A 49 8.39 -0.12 -3.82
CA LEU A 49 8.74 -1.38 -3.13
C LEU A 49 7.68 -2.46 -3.37
N SER A 50 6.40 -2.12 -3.32
CA SER A 50 5.31 -3.06 -3.55
C SER A 50 3.98 -2.37 -3.90
N ARG A 51 3.06 -3.13 -4.52
CA ARG A 51 1.66 -2.74 -4.81
C ARG A 51 0.69 -3.92 -4.62
N PRO A 52 0.61 -4.47 -3.42
CA PRO A 52 -0.26 -5.62 -3.15
C PRO A 52 -1.74 -5.20 -3.20
N GLN A 53 -2.61 -6.15 -3.57
CA GLN A 53 -4.05 -6.05 -3.44
C GLN A 53 -4.55 -7.24 -2.62
N VAL A 54 -5.41 -6.99 -1.65
CA VAL A 54 -5.99 -8.03 -0.79
C VAL A 54 -7.49 -7.80 -0.66
N MET A 55 -8.24 -8.89 -0.75
CA MET A 55 -9.66 -8.94 -0.46
C MET A 55 -9.86 -9.69 0.85
N THR A 56 -10.67 -9.15 1.75
CA THR A 56 -10.99 -9.76 3.05
C THR A 56 -12.43 -9.48 3.42
N ILE A 57 -12.95 -10.23 4.38
CA ILE A 57 -14.30 -10.05 4.92
C ILE A 57 -14.25 -8.98 6.02
N SER A 58 -15.31 -8.17 6.13
CA SER A 58 -15.45 -7.18 7.20
C SER A 58 -15.22 -7.82 8.59
N GLY A 59 -14.34 -7.23 9.38
CA GLY A 59 -13.92 -7.70 10.70
C GLY A 59 -12.78 -8.74 10.68
N GLN A 60 -12.33 -9.22 9.52
CA GLN A 60 -11.22 -10.15 9.42
C GLN A 60 -9.90 -9.46 9.10
N THR A 61 -8.86 -9.83 9.85
CA THR A 61 -7.51 -9.32 9.64
C THR A 61 -6.90 -9.94 8.38
N ALA A 62 -6.33 -9.08 7.55
CA ALA A 62 -5.47 -9.43 6.44
C ALA A 62 -4.03 -9.00 6.75
N THR A 63 -3.08 -9.86 6.36
CA THR A 63 -1.66 -9.64 6.60
C THR A 63 -0.90 -9.69 5.28
N ILE A 64 -0.06 -8.70 5.07
CA ILE A 64 0.84 -8.59 3.92
C ILE A 64 2.26 -8.57 4.45
N GLN A 65 3.05 -9.56 4.06
CA GLN A 65 4.47 -9.64 4.36
C GLN A 65 5.26 -9.77 3.06
N ILE A 66 6.16 -8.83 2.82
CA ILE A 66 7.00 -8.79 1.62
C ILE A 66 8.42 -8.62 2.09
N GLY A 67 9.23 -9.67 2.01
CA GLY A 67 10.60 -9.63 2.52
C GLY A 67 11.44 -10.78 2.02
N SER A 68 12.72 -10.72 2.36
CA SER A 68 13.68 -11.80 2.14
C SER A 68 13.80 -12.62 3.42
N ILE A 69 13.73 -13.95 3.29
CA ILE A 69 14.16 -14.86 4.35
C ILE A 69 15.66 -15.07 4.14
N VAL A 70 16.49 -14.51 5.02
CA VAL A 70 17.92 -14.79 4.99
C VAL A 70 18.11 -16.19 5.58
N THR A 71 18.40 -17.18 4.73
CA THR A 71 18.71 -18.54 5.18
C THR A 71 19.87 -18.52 6.18
N GLY A 72 19.58 -18.78 7.46
CA GLY A 72 20.56 -18.82 8.54
C GLY A 72 20.19 -17.97 9.75
N GLU A 73 19.34 -16.96 9.57
CA GLU A 73 18.80 -16.12 10.65
C GLU A 73 17.27 -16.09 10.56
N ILE A 74 16.59 -16.09 11.71
CA ILE A 74 15.10 -16.04 11.79
C ILE A 74 14.59 -14.61 11.53
N ALA A 75 15.46 -13.66 11.22
CA ALA A 75 15.07 -12.30 10.88
C ALA A 75 14.74 -12.23 9.38
N ALA A 76 13.45 -12.29 9.06
CA ALA A 76 13.01 -11.87 7.74
C ALA A 76 12.93 -10.34 7.74
N THR A 77 13.52 -9.72 6.72
CA THR A 77 13.58 -8.26 6.56
C THR A 77 12.68 -7.86 5.40
N GLY A 78 11.83 -6.85 5.60
CA GLY A 78 10.93 -6.39 4.56
C GLY A 78 9.84 -5.45 5.05
N ILE A 79 8.68 -5.53 4.41
CA ILE A 79 7.47 -4.78 4.71
C ILE A 79 6.47 -5.70 5.38
N HIS A 80 5.91 -5.29 6.51
CA HIS A 80 4.82 -5.95 7.18
C HIS A 80 3.65 -4.98 7.37
N LEU A 81 2.48 -5.34 6.85
CA LEU A 81 1.25 -4.59 7.00
C LEU A 81 0.14 -5.53 7.48
N GLU A 82 -0.41 -5.24 8.64
CA GLU A 82 -1.63 -5.87 9.14
C GLU A 82 -2.78 -4.87 9.02
N MET A 83 -3.94 -5.34 8.58
CA MET A 83 -5.13 -4.51 8.44
C MET A 83 -6.39 -5.29 8.76
N THR A 84 -7.30 -4.68 9.51
CA THR A 84 -8.62 -5.23 9.86
C THR A 84 -9.68 -4.20 9.46
N PRO A 85 -10.24 -4.30 8.25
CA PRO A 85 -11.33 -3.44 7.81
C PRO A 85 -12.63 -3.82 8.51
N HIS A 86 -13.43 -2.83 8.91
CA HIS A 86 -14.79 -3.03 9.39
C HIS A 86 -15.72 -2.03 8.71
N LEU A 87 -16.60 -2.53 7.85
CA LEU A 87 -17.62 -1.71 7.20
C LEU A 87 -18.65 -1.25 8.24
N LEU A 88 -18.85 0.05 8.36
CA LEU A 88 -19.86 0.58 9.27
C LEU A 88 -21.26 0.49 8.61
N PRO A 89 -22.30 0.07 9.36
CA PRO A 89 -23.66 -0.09 8.83
C PRO A 89 -24.18 1.16 8.12
N ASP A 90 -24.90 0.96 7.01
CA ASP A 90 -25.55 2.01 6.20
C ASP A 90 -24.59 3.12 5.72
N SER A 91 -23.30 2.83 5.66
CA SER A 91 -22.28 3.80 5.28
C SER A 91 -21.34 3.24 4.22
N LYS A 92 -20.72 4.15 3.44
CA LYS A 92 -19.55 3.83 2.62
C LYS A 92 -18.25 4.07 3.40
N VAL A 93 -18.30 4.04 4.73
CA VAL A 93 -17.14 4.31 5.60
C VAL A 93 -16.64 2.99 6.16
N ILE A 94 -15.34 2.79 6.02
CA ILE A 94 -14.62 1.61 6.48
C ILE A 94 -13.74 2.07 7.64
N ARG A 95 -13.98 1.48 8.81
CA ARG A 95 -13.07 1.62 9.94
C ARG A 95 -11.90 0.66 9.72
N MET A 96 -10.72 1.22 9.52
CA MET A 96 -9.47 0.51 9.27
C MET A 96 -8.61 0.52 10.52
N GLN A 97 -8.49 -0.64 11.17
CA GLN A 97 -7.41 -0.85 12.14
C GLN A 97 -6.20 -1.40 11.39
N HIS A 98 -5.04 -0.77 11.51
CA HIS A 98 -3.88 -1.16 10.71
C HIS A 98 -2.57 -0.91 11.46
N SER A 99 -1.58 -1.76 11.20
CA SER A 99 -0.23 -1.63 11.72
C SER A 99 0.76 -1.87 10.59
N PHE A 100 1.80 -1.05 10.52
CA PHE A 100 2.79 -1.07 9.46
C PHE A 100 4.18 -0.95 10.04
N SER A 101 5.07 -1.83 9.59
CA SER A 101 6.51 -1.76 9.84
C SER A 101 7.32 -2.04 8.57
N ILE A 102 8.53 -1.51 8.54
CA ILE A 102 9.56 -1.77 7.54
C ILE A 102 10.87 -2.08 8.25
N GLY A 103 11.66 -2.99 7.70
CA GLY A 103 12.92 -3.45 8.29
C GLY A 103 12.81 -4.89 8.77
N GLU A 104 13.52 -5.23 9.85
CA GLU A 104 13.44 -6.56 10.45
C GLU A 104 12.03 -6.80 11.00
N PHE A 105 11.45 -7.96 10.69
CA PHE A 105 10.20 -8.38 11.30
C PHE A 105 10.47 -8.67 12.78
N ALA A 106 10.29 -7.64 13.61
CA ALA A 106 10.34 -7.76 15.05
C ALA A 106 9.25 -8.72 15.55
N ASP A 107 9.50 -9.38 16.67
CA ASP A 107 8.49 -10.22 17.35
C ASP A 107 7.24 -9.41 17.76
N LYS A 108 7.31 -8.07 17.76
CA LYS A 108 6.22 -7.17 18.15
C LYS A 108 5.93 -6.13 17.06
N MET A 109 4.71 -6.20 16.50
CA MET A 109 4.19 -5.16 15.62
C MET A 109 3.92 -3.85 16.37
N PRO A 110 4.02 -2.68 15.68
CA PRO A 110 3.55 -1.42 16.22
C PRO A 110 2.08 -1.51 16.65
N GLU A 111 1.68 -0.68 17.62
CA GLU A 111 0.29 -0.63 18.05
C GLU A 111 -0.62 -0.28 16.85
N PRO A 112 -1.77 -0.96 16.71
CA PRO A 112 -2.65 -0.73 15.58
C PRO A 112 -3.27 0.66 15.67
N ILE A 113 -3.22 1.39 14.57
CA ILE A 113 -3.81 2.70 14.39
C ILE A 113 -5.21 2.52 13.81
N GLU A 114 -6.19 3.23 14.35
CA GLU A 114 -7.55 3.27 13.81
C GLU A 114 -7.73 4.47 12.88
N SER A 115 -8.37 4.25 11.74
CA SER A 115 -8.71 5.31 10.79
C SER A 115 -10.09 5.08 10.19
N LEU A 116 -10.81 6.16 9.92
CA LEU A 116 -12.08 6.12 9.20
C LEU A 116 -11.82 6.56 7.76
N VAL A 117 -12.05 5.64 6.82
CA VAL A 117 -11.73 5.84 5.40
C VAL A 117 -12.98 5.58 4.59
N GLY A 118 -13.39 6.53 3.76
CA GLY A 118 -14.47 6.29 2.80
C GLY A 118 -14.03 5.30 1.71
N SER A 119 -14.95 4.47 1.23
CA SER A 119 -14.70 3.56 0.11
C SER A 119 -14.17 4.32 -1.09
N GLY A 120 -13.02 3.89 -1.63
CA GLY A 120 -12.30 4.54 -2.72
C GLY A 120 -11.47 5.77 -2.33
N GLN A 121 -11.52 6.22 -1.07
CA GLN A 121 -10.59 7.23 -0.57
C GLN A 121 -9.24 6.59 -0.23
N THR A 122 -8.17 7.36 -0.37
CA THR A 122 -6.82 6.87 -0.04
C THR A 122 -6.37 7.44 1.30
N LEU A 123 -6.08 6.54 2.24
CA LEU A 123 -5.29 6.84 3.43
C LEU A 123 -3.81 6.85 3.06
N LEU A 124 -3.17 7.99 3.26
CA LEU A 124 -1.75 8.20 3.01
C LEU A 124 -1.04 8.26 4.36
N LEU A 125 0.02 7.46 4.53
CA LEU A 125 0.92 7.52 5.67
C LEU A 125 2.34 7.79 5.16
N LEU A 126 2.95 8.86 5.66
CA LEU A 126 4.36 9.17 5.48
C LEU A 126 5.10 8.73 6.74
N VAL A 127 6.01 7.78 6.60
CA VAL A 127 6.77 7.16 7.69
C VAL A 127 8.24 7.44 7.47
N SER A 128 8.93 7.97 8.47
CA SER A 128 10.39 8.09 8.45
C SER A 128 11.01 6.97 9.27
N ASP A 129 12.19 6.48 8.86
CA ASP A 129 12.94 5.56 9.70
C ASP A 129 13.26 6.19 11.06
N PRO A 130 13.25 5.39 12.14
CA PRO A 130 13.71 5.86 13.44
C PRO A 130 15.16 6.33 13.32
N VAL A 131 15.51 7.39 14.05
CA VAL A 131 16.89 7.88 14.09
C VAL A 131 17.78 6.76 14.60
N ASP A 132 18.75 6.37 13.80
CA ASP A 132 19.83 5.53 14.30
C ASP A 132 20.57 6.30 15.39
N SER A 133 20.44 5.84 16.63
CA SER A 133 21.09 6.46 17.79
C SER A 133 22.62 6.43 17.69
N GLU A 134 23.19 5.53 16.89
CA GLU A 134 24.63 5.43 16.66
C GLU A 134 25.09 6.35 15.52
N ASN A 135 24.19 6.73 14.61
CA ASN A 135 24.48 7.64 13.50
C ASN A 135 23.33 8.64 13.24
N PRO A 136 23.22 9.68 14.09
CA PRO A 136 22.13 10.66 13.99
C PRO A 136 22.18 11.52 12.72
N ASP A 137 23.32 11.53 12.02
CA ASP A 137 23.53 12.25 10.75
C ASP A 137 23.23 11.37 9.52
N ALA A 138 22.87 10.10 9.70
CA ALA A 138 22.42 9.26 8.61
C ALA A 138 21.14 9.85 7.97
N ALA A 139 21.13 9.94 6.64
CA ALA A 139 19.95 10.38 5.92
C ALA A 139 18.79 9.43 6.23
N ARG A 140 17.71 9.94 6.83
CA ARG A 140 16.52 9.15 7.13
C ARG A 140 15.85 8.73 5.84
N SER A 141 15.61 7.44 5.66
CA SER A 141 14.72 6.99 4.60
C SER A 141 13.29 7.39 4.93
N GLN A 142 12.54 7.80 3.90
CA GLN A 142 11.13 8.10 4.02
C GLN A 142 10.31 7.18 3.13
N TYR A 143 9.24 6.66 3.69
CA TYR A 143 8.35 5.70 3.03
C TYR A 143 6.95 6.29 2.96
N LEU A 144 6.36 6.19 1.77
CA LEU A 144 4.99 6.58 1.53
C LEU A 144 4.16 5.30 1.38
N LEU A 145 3.23 5.08 2.31
CA LEU A 145 2.20 4.05 2.21
C LEU A 145 0.90 4.70 1.74
N MET A 146 0.30 4.14 0.71
CA MET A 146 -1.01 4.56 0.19
C MET A 146 -1.96 3.37 0.22
N MET A 147 -3.02 3.45 1.01
CA MET A 147 -4.04 2.42 1.15
C MET A 147 -5.39 2.95 0.68
N THR A 148 -6.02 2.26 -0.27
CA THR A 148 -7.33 2.63 -0.82
C THR A 148 -8.29 1.47 -0.60
N PRO A 149 -9.04 1.43 0.52
CA PRO A 149 -10.02 0.38 0.74
C PRO A 149 -11.25 0.61 -0.14
N GLU A 150 -11.78 -0.47 -0.71
CA GLU A 150 -12.99 -0.47 -1.52
C GLU A 150 -13.97 -1.50 -0.96
N HIS A 151 -15.22 -1.08 -0.76
CA HIS A 151 -16.30 -2.01 -0.45
C HIS A 151 -16.82 -2.63 -1.74
N VAL A 152 -16.73 -3.96 -1.83
CA VAL A 152 -17.22 -4.74 -2.96
C VAL A 152 -18.49 -5.47 -2.51
N GLU A 153 -19.59 -5.22 -3.19
CA GLU A 153 -20.85 -5.95 -2.97
C GLU A 153 -20.77 -7.34 -3.63
N GLU A 154 -21.47 -8.32 -3.05
CA GLU A 154 -21.38 -9.73 -3.43
C GLU A 154 -21.72 -9.99 -4.91
N GLU A 155 -22.60 -9.18 -5.51
CA GLU A 155 -22.97 -9.27 -6.93
C GLU A 155 -21.84 -8.83 -7.88
N GLU A 156 -20.93 -7.96 -7.45
CA GLU A 156 -19.82 -7.44 -8.25
C GLU A 156 -18.54 -8.29 -8.10
N ALA A 157 -18.38 -9.02 -6.98
CA ALA A 157 -17.20 -9.82 -6.68
C ALA A 157 -16.99 -11.00 -7.65
N VAL A 158 -18.06 -11.51 -8.27
CA VAL A 158 -18.03 -12.70 -9.14
C VAL A 158 -17.61 -12.37 -10.58
N SER A 159 -17.66 -11.11 -11.02
CA SER A 159 -17.39 -10.75 -12.42
C SER A 159 -15.94 -10.31 -12.70
N GLY A 160 -15.09 -10.16 -11.68
CA GLY A 160 -13.74 -9.58 -11.81
C GLY A 160 -12.58 -10.59 -11.90
N ALA A 161 -12.81 -11.87 -11.61
CA ALA A 161 -11.75 -12.88 -11.51
C ALA A 161 -11.58 -13.71 -12.80
N THR A 162 -11.43 -13.05 -13.96
CA THR A 162 -10.84 -13.72 -15.13
C THR A 162 -9.45 -13.13 -15.38
N PRO A 163 -8.38 -13.93 -15.22
CA PRO A 163 -7.10 -13.59 -15.82
C PRO A 163 -7.35 -13.48 -17.33
N LYS A 164 -7.11 -12.30 -17.91
CA LYS A 164 -7.04 -12.17 -19.37
C LYS A 164 -5.77 -12.87 -19.85
N GLU A 165 -5.83 -14.18 -19.96
CA GLU A 165 -4.92 -14.94 -20.80
C GLU A 165 -5.31 -14.64 -22.25
N SER A 166 -4.58 -13.72 -22.86
CA SER A 166 -4.61 -13.48 -24.29
C SER A 166 -4.01 -14.71 -24.99
N LEU A 167 -4.87 -15.69 -25.29
CA LEU A 167 -4.54 -16.76 -26.22
C LEU A 167 -4.88 -16.25 -27.63
N ASP A 168 -3.88 -15.72 -28.33
CA ASP A 168 -4.01 -15.39 -29.74
C ASP A 168 -4.37 -16.65 -30.54
N ALA A 169 -5.46 -16.52 -31.30
CA ALA A 169 -6.04 -17.58 -32.10
C ALA A 169 -5.21 -17.86 -33.37
N ALA A 170 -5.08 -19.16 -33.65
CA ALA A 170 -5.12 -19.76 -34.98
C ALA A 170 -4.10 -19.30 -36.04
N THR A 171 -2.97 -20.02 -36.12
CA THR A 171 -2.29 -20.20 -37.41
C THR A 171 -3.01 -21.32 -38.17
N ALA A 172 -3.75 -20.95 -39.20
CA ALA A 172 -4.33 -21.88 -40.16
C ALA A 172 -3.22 -22.59 -40.95
N VAL A 173 -3.22 -23.92 -40.90
CA VAL A 173 -2.42 -24.77 -41.79
C VAL A 173 -3.21 -24.96 -43.08
N SER A 174 -2.71 -24.39 -44.18
CA SER A 174 -3.19 -24.73 -45.52
C SER A 174 -2.68 -26.12 -45.95
N PRO A 175 -3.50 -26.96 -46.58
CA PRO A 175 -3.05 -28.25 -47.12
C PRO A 175 -2.29 -28.05 -48.45
N PRO A 176 -1.30 -28.91 -48.77
CA PRO A 176 -0.65 -28.88 -50.08
C PRO A 176 -1.50 -29.59 -51.14
N GLU A 177 -1.82 -28.87 -52.22
CA GLU A 177 -2.30 -29.42 -53.49
C GLU A 177 -1.11 -29.71 -54.43
N LYS A 178 -0.77 -31.00 -54.58
CA LYS A 178 -0.53 -31.78 -55.82
C LYS A 178 0.43 -32.95 -55.60
#